data_AF-A0A0A9ZHV1-F1
#
_entry.id   AF-A0A0A9ZHV1-F1
#
_cell.length_a   1.000
_cell.length_b   1.000
_cell.length_c   1.000
_cell.angle_alpha   90.00
_cell.angle_beta   90.00
_cell.angle_gamma   90.00
#
_symmetry.space_group_name_H-M   'P 1'
#
loop_
_entity.id
_entity.type
_entity.pdbx_description
1 polymer ?
#
loop_
_entity_poly.entity_id
_entity_poly.type
_entity_poly.pdbx_seq_one_letter_code
_entity_poly.pdbx_strand_id
1 'polypeptide(L)'
;LKSNVSLVPLEWVKQLSIEKHCEFAAVQLTDFNTIVVVVYRSPIGIMTNFLENFEVLLETLFRTGLRVVITGDFNQCFLKQPPEAIKFFNSFFSYGYHYLINEPTRGASCLDNFLVNFQEDFTCTVFDSGLSDHYAISTTFPQPISDRGARSEEITTRPITSKGLQHFYTSLSNLDWSFITSQDLNIEEKWDLFLYIIT
;
A
#
# COMPACT_ATOMS: atom_id res chain seq x y z
N LEU A 1 2.21 -21.53 1.73
CA LEU A 1 1.85 -20.74 0.54
C LEU A 1 2.87 -19.60 0.41
N LYS A 2 3.81 -19.70 -0.53
CA LYS A 2 4.52 -18.58 -1.15
C LYS A 2 5.38 -19.13 -2.27
N SER A 3 4.80 -19.29 -3.45
CA SER A 3 5.57 -19.32 -4.70
C SER A 3 6.51 -18.11 -4.72
N ASN A 4 7.73 -18.25 -5.23
CA ASN A 4 8.56 -17.07 -5.54
C ASN A 4 7.87 -16.33 -6.68
N VAL A 5 6.94 -15.44 -6.33
CA VAL A 5 6.33 -14.55 -7.30
C VAL A 5 7.44 -13.70 -7.89
N SER A 6 7.59 -13.74 -9.21
CA SER A 6 8.56 -12.94 -9.93
C SER A 6 8.13 -11.47 -9.89
N LEU A 7 8.99 -10.62 -9.34
CA LEU A 7 8.75 -9.21 -9.08
C LEU A 7 9.71 -8.34 -9.89
N VAL A 8 9.18 -7.37 -10.63
CA VAL A 8 9.98 -6.36 -11.33
C VAL A 8 9.58 -4.97 -10.82
N PRO A 9 10.46 -4.24 -10.11
CA PRO A 9 10.20 -2.86 -9.70
C PRO A 9 10.00 -1.94 -10.91
N LEU A 10 9.03 -1.03 -10.83
CA LEU A 10 8.78 -0.01 -11.85
C LEU A 10 9.35 1.33 -11.39
N GLU A 11 10.68 1.49 -11.48
CA GLU A 11 11.42 2.64 -10.94
C GLU A 11 10.94 4.01 -11.47
N TRP A 12 10.37 4.05 -12.69
CA TRP A 12 9.82 5.28 -13.27
C TRP A 12 8.64 5.84 -12.46
N VAL A 13 7.88 4.98 -11.76
CA VAL A 13 6.72 5.40 -10.95
C VAL A 13 7.17 6.32 -9.81
N LYS A 14 8.32 6.02 -9.19
CA LYS A 14 8.86 6.84 -8.10
C LYS A 14 9.15 8.28 -8.53
N GLN A 15 9.49 8.49 -9.81
CA GLN A 15 9.80 9.82 -10.37
C GLN A 15 8.57 10.74 -10.44
N LEU A 16 7.36 10.18 -10.30
CA LEU A 16 6.11 10.94 -10.21
C LEU A 16 5.83 11.42 -8.78
N SER A 17 6.66 11.06 -7.80
CA SER A 17 6.47 11.51 -6.42
C SER A 17 6.88 12.98 -6.28
N ILE A 18 6.13 13.74 -5.49
CA ILE A 18 6.43 15.12 -5.14
C ILE A 18 6.47 15.20 -3.61
N GLU A 19 7.63 15.56 -3.06
CA GLU A 19 7.85 15.66 -1.62
C GLU A 19 6.74 16.50 -0.95
N LYS A 20 6.15 15.99 0.15
CA LYS A 20 5.03 16.62 0.90
C LYS A 20 3.69 16.69 0.16
N HIS A 21 3.60 16.24 -1.09
CA HIS A 21 2.37 16.22 -1.87
C HIS A 21 1.87 14.80 -2.12
N CYS A 22 2.71 13.95 -2.70
CA CYS A 22 2.34 12.58 -3.04
C CYS A 22 3.56 11.67 -3.25
N GLU A 23 3.37 10.39 -2.98
CA GLU A 23 4.37 9.35 -3.16
C GLU A 23 3.76 8.19 -3.95
N PHE A 24 4.56 7.65 -4.86
CA PHE A 24 4.17 6.51 -5.69
C PHE A 24 5.27 5.45 -5.67
N ALA A 25 4.88 4.19 -5.55
CA ALA A 25 5.76 3.04 -5.70
C ALA A 25 5.04 1.94 -6.45
N ALA A 26 5.74 1.14 -7.25
CA ALA A 26 5.09 0.09 -8.03
C ALA A 26 5.98 -1.12 -8.30
N VAL A 27 5.33 -2.27 -8.43
CA VAL A 27 5.95 -3.54 -8.79
C VAL A 27 5.06 -4.29 -9.78
N GLN A 28 5.67 -4.93 -10.77
CA GLN A 28 5.00 -5.87 -11.64
C GLN A 28 5.17 -7.29 -11.12
N LEU A 29 4.05 -7.98 -10.89
CA LEU A 29 3.97 -9.41 -10.62
C LEU A 29 3.93 -10.14 -11.98
N THR A 30 5.08 -10.55 -12.52
CA THR A 30 5.16 -11.05 -13.90
C THR A 30 4.45 -12.39 -14.08
N ASP A 31 4.40 -13.23 -13.04
CA ASP A 31 3.67 -14.50 -13.06
C ASP A 31 2.14 -14.32 -13.16
N PHE A 32 1.65 -13.10 -12.85
CA PHE A 32 0.23 -12.78 -12.80
C PHE A 32 -0.18 -11.74 -13.86
N ASN A 33 0.75 -11.27 -14.69
CA ASN A 33 0.52 -10.15 -15.61
C ASN A 33 -0.19 -8.96 -14.93
N THR A 34 0.19 -8.68 -13.67
CA THR A 34 -0.48 -7.70 -12.82
C THR A 34 0.54 -6.71 -12.28
N ILE A 35 0.23 -5.42 -12.36
CA ILE A 35 0.99 -4.35 -11.70
C ILE A 35 0.28 -3.98 -10.40
N VAL A 36 1.05 -3.84 -9.33
CA VAL A 36 0.58 -3.27 -8.06
C VAL A 36 1.27 -1.93 -7.87
N VAL A 37 0.47 -0.89 -7.68
CA VAL A 37 0.92 0.47 -7.39
C VAL A 37 0.44 0.87 -6.01
N VAL A 38 1.33 1.41 -5.19
CA VAL A 38 1.01 2.02 -3.90
C VAL A 38 1.08 3.54 -4.06
N VAL A 39 0.06 4.22 -3.57
CA VAL A 39 -0.11 5.67 -3.60
C VAL A 39 -0.26 6.17 -2.18
N TYR A 40 0.44 7.24 -1.86
CA TYR A 40 0.13 8.08 -0.72
C TYR A 40 -0.07 9.52 -1.21
N ARG A 41 -1.22 10.12 -0.94
CA ARG A 41 -1.43 11.57 -1.12
C ARG A 41 -1.45 12.24 0.24
N SER A 42 -0.63 13.27 0.40
CA SER A 42 -0.61 14.10 1.61
C SER A 42 -1.95 14.84 1.80
N PRO A 43 -2.51 14.90 3.03
CA PRO A 43 -3.75 15.62 3.30
C PRO A 43 -3.64 17.12 3.08
N ILE A 44 -2.43 17.69 3.25
CA ILE A 44 -2.12 19.10 3.04
C ILE A 44 -1.54 19.38 1.65
N GLY A 45 -1.33 18.34 0.83
CA GLY A 45 -0.78 18.45 -0.50
C GLY A 45 -1.75 19.12 -1.49
N ILE A 46 -1.20 19.94 -2.39
CA ILE A 46 -1.95 20.55 -3.49
C ILE A 46 -2.56 19.46 -4.38
N MET A 47 -3.89 19.43 -4.47
CA MET A 47 -4.65 18.44 -5.25
C MET A 47 -4.27 18.45 -6.74
N THR A 48 -4.06 19.63 -7.33
CA THR A 48 -3.69 19.75 -8.75
C THR A 48 -2.38 19.02 -9.06
N ASN A 49 -1.33 19.23 -8.25
CA ASN A 49 -0.04 18.54 -8.43
C ASN A 49 -0.19 17.02 -8.36
N PHE A 50 -1.03 16.54 -7.43
CA PHE A 50 -1.32 15.12 -7.34
C PHE A 50 -2.05 14.62 -8.60
N LEU A 51 -3.09 15.32 -9.06
CA LEU A 51 -3.88 14.92 -10.22
C LEU A 51 -3.05 14.88 -11.51
N GLU A 52 -2.18 15.87 -11.74
CA GLU A 52 -1.30 15.90 -12.92
C GLU A 52 -0.38 14.67 -12.97
N ASN A 53 0.29 14.34 -11.86
CA ASN A 53 1.16 13.17 -11.80
C ASN A 53 0.38 11.86 -11.79
N PHE A 54 -0.80 11.84 -11.18
CA PHE A 54 -1.69 10.69 -11.20
C PHE A 54 -2.25 10.40 -12.59
N GLU A 55 -2.55 11.43 -13.40
CA GLU A 55 -2.93 11.27 -14.80
C GLU A 55 -1.78 10.70 -15.65
N VAL A 56 -0.55 11.19 -15.45
CA VAL A 56 0.64 10.61 -16.11
C VAL A 56 0.82 9.13 -15.73
N LEU A 57 0.64 8.80 -14.44
CA LEU A 57 0.67 7.42 -13.96
C LEU A 57 -0.39 6.56 -14.66
N LEU A 58 -1.66 7.01 -14.66
CA LEU A 58 -2.79 6.28 -15.25
C LEU A 58 -2.61 6.08 -16.75
N GLU A 59 -2.21 7.11 -17.50
CA GLU A 59 -1.92 7.04 -18.94
C GLU A 59 -0.82 6.02 -19.24
N THR A 60 0.27 6.04 -18.47
CA THR A 60 1.40 5.13 -18.66
C THR A 60 1.01 3.69 -18.36
N LEU A 61 0.24 3.46 -17.29
CA LEU A 61 -0.28 2.15 -16.92
C LEU A 61 -1.29 1.63 -17.94
N PHE A 62 -2.18 2.49 -18.45
CA PHE A 62 -3.16 2.13 -19.47
C PHE A 62 -2.50 1.58 -20.74
N ARG A 63 -1.39 2.20 -21.17
CA ARG A 63 -0.61 1.75 -22.35
C ARG A 63 0.06 0.38 -22.17
N THR A 64 0.21 -0.12 -20.94
CA THR A 64 0.79 -1.45 -20.71
C THR A 64 -0.17 -2.58 -21.12
N GLY A 65 -1.49 -2.32 -21.10
CA GLY A 65 -2.51 -3.36 -21.32
C GLY A 65 -2.56 -4.44 -20.25
N LEU A 66 -1.86 -4.28 -19.12
CA LEU A 66 -1.84 -5.24 -18.01
C LEU A 66 -2.99 -5.01 -17.02
N ARG A 67 -3.25 -6.01 -16.17
CA ARG A 67 -4.08 -5.81 -14.98
C ARG A 67 -3.34 -4.90 -14.01
N VAL A 68 -4.05 -3.95 -13.42
CA VAL A 68 -3.46 -2.98 -12.50
C VAL A 68 -4.33 -2.89 -11.25
N VAL A 69 -3.66 -2.96 -10.09
CA VAL A 69 -4.21 -2.65 -8.78
C VAL A 69 -3.46 -1.44 -8.24
N ILE A 70 -4.16 -0.33 -8.05
CA ILE A 70 -3.63 0.87 -7.38
C ILE A 70 -4.23 0.92 -5.99
N THR A 71 -3.43 1.09 -4.95
CA THR A 71 -3.90 1.09 -3.56
C THR A 71 -3.14 2.05 -2.67
N GLY A 72 -3.66 2.35 -1.49
CA GLY A 72 -3.05 3.20 -0.48
C GLY A 72 -3.98 4.32 -0.03
N ASP A 73 -3.41 5.32 0.66
CA ASP A 73 -4.16 6.42 1.27
C ASP A 73 -4.20 7.62 0.32
N PHE A 74 -5.41 7.95 -0.15
CA PHE A 74 -5.63 9.08 -1.05
C PHE A 74 -5.93 10.39 -0.31
N ASN A 75 -6.14 10.35 1.02
CA ASN A 75 -6.65 11.47 1.82
C ASN A 75 -7.83 12.19 1.13
N GLN A 76 -8.68 11.41 0.45
CA GLN A 76 -9.89 11.84 -0.25
C GLN A 76 -10.97 10.81 0.08
N CYS A 77 -12.09 11.26 0.65
CA CYS A 77 -13.12 10.35 1.10
C CYS A 77 -13.89 9.75 -0.08
N PHE A 78 -13.85 8.43 -0.27
CA PHE A 78 -14.57 7.74 -1.35
C PHE A 78 -16.08 7.66 -1.12
N LEU A 79 -16.53 7.76 0.14
CA LEU A 79 -17.96 7.80 0.48
C LEU A 79 -18.62 9.16 0.20
N LYS A 80 -17.82 10.19 -0.13
CA LYS A 80 -18.29 11.55 -0.38
C LYS A 80 -17.71 12.05 -1.68
N GLN A 81 -18.57 12.39 -2.65
CA GLN A 81 -18.15 12.95 -3.93
C GLN A 81 -18.59 14.41 -4.02
N PRO A 82 -17.98 15.33 -3.25
CA PRO A 82 -18.30 16.73 -3.37
C PRO A 82 -17.81 17.25 -4.74
N PRO A 83 -18.38 18.36 -5.26
CA PRO A 83 -18.06 18.87 -6.59
C PRO A 83 -16.56 19.05 -6.86
N GLU A 84 -15.80 19.47 -5.85
CA GLU A 84 -14.34 19.65 -5.91
C GLU A 84 -13.56 18.34 -6.13
N ALA A 85 -14.12 17.19 -5.75
CA ALA A 85 -13.49 15.88 -5.91
C ALA A 85 -13.85 15.20 -7.24
N ILE A 86 -14.79 15.73 -8.01
CA ILE A 86 -15.24 15.11 -9.28
C ILE A 86 -14.07 14.87 -10.23
N LYS A 87 -13.11 15.80 -10.31
CA LYS A 87 -11.92 15.63 -11.16
C LYS A 87 -11.08 14.42 -10.74
N PHE A 88 -10.95 14.18 -9.43
CA PHE A 88 -10.25 13.02 -8.90
C PHE A 88 -10.94 11.72 -9.26
N PHE A 89 -12.26 11.63 -9.09
CA PHE A 89 -12.99 10.42 -9.47
C PHE A 89 -12.96 10.19 -10.99
N ASN A 90 -13.18 11.24 -11.77
CA ASN A 90 -13.20 11.16 -13.22
C ASN A 90 -11.85 10.75 -13.80
N SER A 91 -10.72 11.14 -13.19
CA SER A 91 -9.40 10.79 -13.72
C SER A 91 -9.24 9.28 -13.80
N PHE A 92 -9.46 8.53 -12.72
CA PHE A 92 -9.32 7.08 -12.79
C PHE A 92 -10.49 6.38 -13.49
N PHE A 93 -11.72 6.92 -13.43
CA PHE A 93 -12.84 6.37 -14.19
C PHE A 93 -12.59 6.44 -15.71
N SER A 94 -12.00 7.52 -16.22
CA SER A 94 -11.72 7.64 -17.66
C SER A 94 -10.69 6.63 -18.16
N TYR A 95 -9.86 6.09 -17.27
CA TYR A 95 -8.90 5.02 -17.57
C TYR A 95 -9.46 3.62 -17.29
N GLY A 96 -10.77 3.49 -17.05
CA GLY A 96 -11.44 2.21 -16.84
C GLY A 96 -11.25 1.62 -15.45
N TYR A 97 -10.76 2.38 -14.48
CA TYR A 97 -10.65 1.91 -13.10
C TYR A 97 -11.98 2.04 -12.36
N HIS A 98 -12.22 1.16 -11.42
CA HIS A 98 -13.24 1.30 -10.38
C HIS A 98 -12.64 1.01 -9.01
N TYR A 99 -13.28 1.48 -7.94
CA TYR A 99 -12.81 1.27 -6.57
C TYR A 99 -13.61 0.19 -5.85
N LEU A 100 -12.98 -0.52 -4.91
CA LEU A 100 -13.56 -1.73 -4.28
C LEU A 100 -14.07 -1.49 -2.85
N ILE A 101 -13.46 -0.59 -2.09
CA ILE A 101 -13.82 -0.35 -0.69
C ILE A 101 -14.92 0.71 -0.63
N ASN A 102 -16.01 0.40 0.07
CA ASN A 102 -17.15 1.29 0.28
C ASN A 102 -17.58 1.35 1.77
N GLU A 103 -16.59 1.27 2.67
CA GLU A 103 -16.77 1.38 4.12
C GLU A 103 -15.63 2.20 4.74
N PRO A 104 -15.80 2.77 5.95
CA PRO A 104 -14.78 3.62 6.55
C PRO A 104 -13.44 2.89 6.75
N THR A 105 -12.33 3.55 6.41
CA THR A 105 -10.95 3.08 6.64
C THR A 105 -10.19 3.95 7.64
N ARG A 106 -10.75 5.09 8.06
CA ARG A 106 -10.25 5.92 9.16
C ARG A 106 -11.40 6.68 9.80
N GLY A 107 -11.74 6.34 11.04
CA GLY A 107 -12.92 6.92 11.70
C GLY A 107 -14.20 6.69 10.87
N ALA A 108 -14.82 7.77 10.39
CA ALA A 108 -16.01 7.72 9.54
C ALA A 108 -15.73 7.95 8.04
N SER A 109 -14.46 8.03 7.63
CA SER A 109 -14.05 8.30 6.25
C SER A 109 -13.44 7.06 5.60
N CYS A 110 -13.71 6.83 4.32
CA CYS A 110 -12.99 5.86 3.49
C CYS A 110 -11.90 6.61 2.73
N LEU A 111 -10.66 6.59 3.23
CA LEU A 111 -9.52 7.30 2.62
C LEU A 111 -8.60 6.37 1.82
N ASP A 112 -8.64 5.09 2.19
CA ASP A 112 -7.86 4.02 1.58
C ASP A 112 -8.74 3.21 0.63
N ASN A 113 -8.20 2.81 -0.52
CA ASN A 113 -8.97 1.99 -1.47
C ASN A 113 -8.09 1.08 -2.32
N PHE A 114 -8.74 0.18 -3.07
CA PHE A 114 -8.17 -0.52 -4.21
C PHE A 114 -8.86 -0.01 -5.48
N LEU A 115 -8.11 0.62 -6.39
CA LEU A 115 -8.56 0.95 -7.73
C LEU A 115 -8.08 -0.14 -8.69
N VAL A 116 -8.99 -0.74 -9.45
CA VAL A 116 -8.67 -1.84 -10.38
C VAL A 116 -9.23 -1.58 -11.77
N ASN A 117 -8.47 -1.92 -12.81
CA ASN A 117 -8.87 -1.76 -14.22
C ASN A 117 -9.45 -3.04 -14.85
N PHE A 118 -9.83 -4.02 -14.03
CA PHE A 118 -10.29 -5.33 -14.49
C PHE A 118 -11.42 -5.83 -13.59
N GLN A 119 -12.29 -6.66 -14.17
CA GLN A 119 -13.45 -7.22 -13.48
C GLN A 119 -13.14 -8.65 -13.01
N GLU A 120 -13.29 -8.92 -11.72
CA GLU A 120 -13.18 -10.25 -11.10
C GLU A 120 -14.09 -10.32 -9.87
N ASP A 121 -14.24 -11.53 -9.31
CA ASP A 121 -14.91 -11.75 -8.03
C ASP A 121 -13.98 -11.35 -6.86
N PHE A 122 -13.92 -10.06 -6.57
CA PHE A 122 -13.16 -9.53 -5.44
C PHE A 122 -13.87 -9.80 -4.12
N THR A 123 -13.12 -10.31 -3.14
CA THR A 123 -13.53 -10.32 -1.74
C THR A 123 -12.72 -9.29 -0.98
N CYS A 124 -13.36 -8.25 -0.47
CA CYS A 124 -12.70 -7.18 0.28
C CYS A 124 -13.05 -7.26 1.76
N THR A 125 -12.09 -6.89 2.60
CA THR A 125 -12.28 -6.80 4.05
C THR A 125 -11.59 -5.54 4.56
N VAL A 126 -12.27 -4.80 5.44
CA VAL A 126 -11.67 -3.76 6.27
C VAL A 126 -11.67 -4.23 7.71
N PHE A 127 -10.52 -4.13 8.37
CA PHE A 127 -10.36 -4.60 9.74
C PHE A 127 -9.41 -3.73 10.55
N ASP A 128 -9.65 -3.65 11.85
CA ASP A 128 -8.73 -2.99 12.78
C ASP A 128 -7.52 -3.88 13.02
N SER A 129 -6.35 -3.41 12.58
CA SER A 129 -5.08 -4.09 12.78
C SER A 129 -4.48 -3.81 14.17
N GLY A 130 -4.95 -2.77 14.87
CA GLY A 130 -4.35 -2.25 16.09
C GLY A 130 -2.99 -1.57 15.90
N LEU A 131 -2.57 -1.33 14.65
CA LEU A 131 -1.25 -0.79 14.31
C LEU A 131 -1.26 0.71 13.98
N SER A 132 -2.41 1.27 13.62
CA SER A 132 -2.56 2.69 13.30
C SER A 132 -4.01 3.15 13.56
N ASP A 133 -4.26 4.44 13.36
CA ASP A 133 -5.61 5.02 13.36
C ASP A 133 -6.39 4.73 12.06
N HIS A 134 -5.75 4.07 11.10
CA HIS A 134 -6.40 3.54 9.90
C HIS A 134 -6.71 2.05 10.08
N TYR A 135 -7.87 1.64 9.58
CA TYR A 135 -8.20 0.25 9.39
C TYR A 135 -7.45 -0.32 8.18
N ALA A 136 -6.93 -1.53 8.32
CA ALA A 136 -6.28 -2.23 7.23
C ALA A 136 -7.32 -2.67 6.20
N ILE A 137 -6.98 -2.55 4.92
CA ILE A 137 -7.78 -3.08 3.81
C ILE A 137 -7.09 -4.30 3.21
N SER A 138 -7.86 -5.34 2.90
CA SER A 138 -7.37 -6.54 2.22
C SER A 138 -8.35 -6.95 1.13
N THR A 139 -7.81 -7.42 0.00
CA THR A 139 -8.60 -7.95 -1.11
C THR A 139 -8.01 -9.25 -1.62
N THR A 140 -8.88 -10.17 -2.05
CA THR A 140 -8.51 -11.39 -2.75
C THR A 140 -9.32 -11.54 -4.01
N PHE A 141 -8.71 -12.02 -5.09
CA PHE A 141 -9.35 -12.29 -6.37
C PHE A 141 -8.73 -13.53 -7.02
N PRO A 142 -9.44 -14.21 -7.94
CA PRO A 142 -8.93 -15.38 -8.63
C PRO A 142 -7.64 -15.08 -9.40
N GLN A 143 -6.68 -16.01 -9.33
CA GLN A 143 -5.49 -15.93 -10.16
C GLN A 143 -5.89 -16.06 -11.63
N PRO A 144 -5.40 -15.20 -12.55
CA PRO A 144 -5.56 -15.43 -13.97
C PRO A 144 -4.98 -16.80 -14.32
N ILE A 145 -5.80 -17.67 -14.91
CA ILE A 145 -5.39 -19.02 -15.32
C ILE A 145 -4.17 -18.86 -16.24
N SER A 146 -3.01 -19.29 -15.79
CA SER A 146 -1.80 -19.36 -16.61
C SER A 146 -1.45 -20.83 -16.83
N ASP A 147 -1.24 -21.22 -18.09
CA ASP A 147 -0.83 -22.59 -18.49
C ASP A 147 0.60 -22.96 -18.04
N ARG A 148 1.18 -22.24 -17.06
CA ARG A 148 2.54 -22.51 -16.59
C ARG A 148 2.49 -23.70 -15.63
N GLY A 149 2.81 -24.88 -16.15
CA GLY A 149 2.94 -26.12 -15.40
C GLY A 149 3.73 -25.94 -14.10
N ALA A 150 3.20 -26.54 -13.03
CA ALA A 150 3.70 -26.39 -11.67
C ALA A 150 5.19 -26.77 -11.58
N ARG A 151 6.05 -25.78 -11.30
CA ARG A 151 7.42 -26.00 -10.85
C ARG A 151 7.42 -26.14 -9.33
N SER A 152 8.03 -27.21 -8.81
CA SER A 152 8.32 -27.32 -7.39
C SER A 152 9.51 -26.42 -7.05
N GLU A 153 9.32 -25.48 -6.14
CA GLU A 153 10.40 -24.61 -5.65
C GLU A 153 10.60 -24.79 -4.14
N GLU A 154 11.86 -24.71 -3.74
CA GLU A 154 12.28 -24.73 -2.34
C GLU A 154 12.23 -23.29 -1.80
N ILE A 155 11.43 -23.06 -0.76
CA ILE A 155 11.18 -21.73 -0.20
C ILE A 155 11.98 -21.59 1.09
N THR A 156 12.82 -20.55 1.19
CA THR A 156 13.42 -20.15 2.46
C THR A 156 12.51 -19.13 3.13
N THR A 157 11.91 -19.49 4.27
CA THR A 157 11.14 -18.55 5.11
C THR A 157 11.84 -18.37 6.44
N ARG A 158 11.62 -17.22 7.10
CA ARG A 158 11.87 -17.08 8.54
C ARG A 158 10.56 -17.38 9.27
N PRO A 159 10.35 -18.61 9.76
CA PRO A 159 9.10 -18.96 10.41
C PRO A 159 8.93 -18.17 11.71
N ILE A 160 7.75 -17.57 11.91
CA ILE A 160 7.35 -17.01 13.20
C ILE A 160 6.98 -18.20 14.09
N THR A 161 7.96 -18.71 14.83
CA THR A 161 7.78 -19.84 15.74
C THR A 161 7.50 -19.31 17.15
N SER A 162 6.82 -20.11 17.97
CA SER A 162 6.60 -19.78 19.39
C SER A 162 7.92 -19.53 20.12
N LYS A 163 8.97 -20.29 19.78
CA LYS A 163 10.33 -20.09 20.30
C LYS A 163 10.92 -18.75 19.85
N GLY A 164 10.79 -18.41 18.56
CA GLY A 164 11.25 -17.13 18.02
C GLY A 164 10.54 -15.93 18.65
N LEU A 165 9.22 -16.03 18.84
CA LEU A 165 8.41 -15.04 19.56
C LEU A 165 8.85 -14.90 21.02
N GLN A 166 9.07 -16.02 21.72
CA GLN A 166 9.54 -15.99 23.10
C GLN A 166 10.92 -15.33 23.22
N HIS A 167 11.84 -15.62 22.29
CA HIS A 167 13.14 -14.94 22.24
C HIS A 167 12.95 -13.43 21.98
N PHE A 168 12.09 -13.05 21.05
CA PHE A 168 11.79 -11.65 20.76
C PHE A 168 11.21 -10.91 21.98
N TYR A 169 10.21 -11.48 22.66
CA TYR A 169 9.64 -10.90 23.88
C TYR A 169 10.67 -10.79 25.00
N THR A 170 11.51 -11.82 25.18
CA THR A 170 12.59 -11.81 26.17
C THR A 170 13.59 -10.69 25.85
N SER A 171 14.00 -10.55 24.60
CA SER A 171 14.87 -9.46 24.16
C SER A 171 14.23 -8.11 24.46
N LEU A 172 12.96 -7.90 24.07
CA LEU A 172 12.25 -6.64 24.32
C LEU A 172 12.12 -6.31 25.80
N SER A 173 11.86 -7.31 26.64
CA SER A 173 11.70 -7.12 28.09
C SER A 173 12.98 -6.72 28.81
N ASN A 174 14.14 -7.03 28.22
CA ASN A 174 15.46 -6.72 28.78
C ASN A 174 16.05 -5.42 28.22
N LEU A 175 15.35 -4.74 27.30
CA LEU A 175 15.78 -3.45 26.79
C LEU A 175 15.53 -2.35 27.82
N ASP A 176 16.47 -1.42 27.91
CA ASP A 176 16.25 -0.18 28.66
C ASP A 176 15.45 0.81 27.82
N TRP A 177 14.24 1.10 28.28
CA TRP A 177 13.32 2.05 27.65
C TRP A 177 13.40 3.47 28.25
N SER A 178 14.33 3.71 29.18
CA SER A 178 14.48 5.00 29.87
C SER A 178 14.63 6.20 28.92
N PHE A 179 15.23 5.97 27.75
CA PHE A 179 15.43 7.00 26.72
C PHE A 179 14.12 7.59 26.17
N ILE A 180 13.02 6.82 26.16
CA ILE A 180 11.70 7.31 25.69
C ILE A 180 11.26 8.51 26.54
N THR A 181 11.40 8.36 27.86
CA THR A 181 10.98 9.36 28.85
C THR A 181 12.03 10.43 29.15
N SER A 182 13.24 10.28 28.62
CA SER A 182 14.32 11.26 28.82
C SER A 182 13.91 12.64 28.32
N GLN A 183 14.13 13.67 29.14
CA GLN A 183 13.94 15.06 28.76
C GLN A 183 15.19 15.65 28.08
N ASP A 184 16.31 14.94 28.15
CA ASP A 184 17.60 15.39 27.60
C ASP A 184 17.76 15.03 26.11
N LEU A 185 16.86 14.20 25.57
CA LEU A 185 16.87 13.76 24.16
C LEU A 185 15.73 14.40 23.38
N ASN A 186 16.04 14.86 22.16
CA ASN A 186 15.03 15.29 21.21
C ASN A 186 14.35 14.09 20.51
N ILE A 187 13.30 14.35 19.72
CA ILE A 187 12.49 13.29 19.12
C ILE A 187 13.25 12.44 18.08
N GLU A 188 14.17 13.04 17.32
CA GLU A 188 14.97 12.34 16.33
C GLU A 188 15.99 11.42 17.02
N GLU A 189 16.64 11.91 18.08
CA GLU A 189 17.59 11.09 18.87
C GLU A 189 16.89 9.89 19.53
N LYS A 190 15.65 10.06 19.98
CA LYS A 190 14.83 8.95 20.50
C LYS A 190 14.48 7.96 19.40
N TRP A 191 14.16 8.44 18.20
CA TRP A 191 13.85 7.59 17.06
C TRP A 191 15.07 6.78 16.61
N ASP A 192 16.25 7.39 16.57
CA ASP A 192 17.50 6.70 16.22
C ASP A 192 17.85 5.61 17.24
N LEU A 193 17.70 5.88 18.54
CA LEU A 193 17.89 4.88 19.59
C LEU A 193 16.88 3.73 19.46
N PHE A 194 15.63 4.04 19.15
CA PHE A 194 14.61 3.03 18.91
C PHE A 194 14.99 2.13 17.72
N LEU A 195 15.40 2.71 16.58
CA LEU A 195 15.82 1.94 15.42
C LEU A 195 17.03 1.06 15.71
N TYR A 196 18.06 1.62 16.36
CA TYR A 196 19.26 0.87 16.77
C TYR A 196 18.94 -0.36 17.62
N ILE A 197 17.89 -0.27 18.44
CA ILE A 197 17.45 -1.34 19.33
C ILE A 197 16.73 -2.48 18.58
N ILE A 198 16.00 -2.17 17.50
CA ILE A 198 15.14 -3.13 16.81
C ILE A 198 15.73 -3.73 15.52
N THR A 199 16.84 -3.19 15.02
CA THR A 199 17.55 -3.67 13.82
C THR A 199 18.83 -4.42 14.16
#